data_AF-A0A1I4Z2U6-F1
#
_entry.id   AF-A0A1I4Z2U6-F1
#
_cell.length_a   1.000
_cell.length_b   1.000
_cell.length_c   1.000
_cell.angle_alpha   90.00
_cell.angle_beta   90.00
_cell.angle_gamma   90.00
#
_symmetry.space_group_name_H-M   'P 1'
#
loop_
_entity.id
_entity.type
_entity.pdbx_description
1 polymer ?
#
loop_
_entity_poly.entity_id
_entity_poly.type
_entity_poly.pdbx_seq_one_letter_code
_entity_poly.pdbx_strand_id
1 'polypeptide(L)'
;MDRRCLIVAEDPDLLDALLRLAAAADMDTQRAADAADARRAWARAPVVLLDRAGAARCGAAGFPRRESVVTVVSGEPEAEDWRAAVALGADRVVQLPHGEAGLAGMLADVRERAGAGSRPGRVLTVVGGSGGAGASVLATAVAVAAARAGSAALLVDCDPLGGGLDLLVGLEQEDGLRWPELAVGDGRVRAASLHAALPRATAGRAVLSVLSCARSPHGPEPAAVTAVLDAGRRAGGTVICDLPRYPTDAAIAALGTADLTVLLIPSALRASAAAARVAEVLAEHARHVELVVRGPSPGGITPDQVAASLGLPLLLAMRPQRDLAAALERGRTPGSGRGPLAAAAHTVHERLHTAGAPARAAS
;
A
#
# COMPACT_ATOMS: atom_id res chain seq x y z
N MET A 1 -10.76 -10.16 17.88
CA MET A 1 -11.16 -10.79 16.61
C MET A 1 -10.68 -12.24 16.65
N ASP A 2 -11.48 -13.20 16.21
CA ASP A 2 -11.05 -14.61 16.19
C ASP A 2 -9.97 -14.76 15.10
N ARG A 3 -8.82 -15.35 15.43
CA ARG A 3 -7.69 -15.53 14.49
C ARG A 3 -7.74 -16.87 13.76
N ARG A 4 -8.82 -17.64 13.95
CA ARG A 4 -8.96 -18.98 13.40
C ARG A 4 -9.58 -18.97 12.01
N CYS A 5 -8.89 -19.55 11.03
CA CYS A 5 -9.52 -19.84 9.75
C CYS A 5 -10.58 -20.92 9.92
N LEU A 6 -11.71 -20.78 9.23
CA LEU A 6 -12.77 -21.79 9.24
C LEU A 6 -12.52 -22.78 8.11
N ILE A 7 -12.51 -24.07 8.41
CA ILE A 7 -12.43 -25.14 7.40
C ILE A 7 -13.73 -25.94 7.42
N VAL A 8 -14.38 -26.05 6.25
CA VAL A 8 -15.51 -26.96 6.03
C VAL A 8 -15.10 -27.90 4.90
N ALA A 9 -14.61 -29.08 5.30
CA ALA A 9 -14.16 -30.11 4.36
C ALA A 9 -14.59 -31.50 4.82
N GLU A 10 -15.06 -32.28 3.86
CA GLU A 10 -15.42 -33.70 3.97
C GLU A 10 -14.36 -34.61 3.33
N ASP A 11 -13.70 -34.15 2.27
CA ASP A 11 -12.56 -34.83 1.65
C ASP A 11 -11.37 -34.85 2.64
N PRO A 12 -10.94 -36.03 3.11
CA PRO A 12 -9.89 -36.14 4.11
C PRO A 12 -8.53 -35.69 3.58
N ASP A 13 -8.23 -35.91 2.30
CA ASP A 13 -6.93 -35.55 1.71
C ASP A 13 -6.82 -34.03 1.56
N LEU A 14 -7.89 -33.38 1.09
CA LEU A 14 -7.96 -31.92 1.04
C LEU A 14 -7.95 -31.31 2.44
N LEU A 15 -8.65 -31.91 3.41
CA LEU A 15 -8.61 -31.44 4.79
C LEU A 15 -7.18 -31.45 5.36
N ASP A 16 -6.45 -32.56 5.20
CA ASP A 16 -5.08 -32.69 5.69
C ASP A 16 -4.15 -31.69 4.99
N ALA A 17 -4.32 -31.49 3.68
CA ALA A 17 -3.60 -30.46 2.94
C ALA A 17 -3.90 -29.05 3.49
N LEU A 18 -5.16 -28.72 3.75
CA LEU A 18 -5.56 -27.42 4.28
C LEU A 18 -5.04 -27.18 5.69
N LEU A 19 -5.07 -28.19 6.56
CA LEU A 19 -4.50 -28.12 7.91
C LEU A 19 -2.99 -27.90 7.85
N ARG A 20 -2.28 -28.62 6.97
CA ARG A 20 -0.84 -28.45 6.74
C ARG A 20 -0.49 -27.05 6.24
N LEU A 21 -1.23 -26.53 5.26
CA LEU A 21 -1.02 -25.18 4.72
C LEU A 21 -1.32 -24.09 5.74
N ALA A 22 -2.39 -24.25 6.53
CA ALA A 22 -2.71 -23.34 7.62
C ALA A 22 -1.62 -23.33 8.68
N ALA A 23 -1.14 -24.50 9.11
CA ALA A 23 -0.02 -24.60 10.05
C ALA A 23 1.27 -23.95 9.50
N ALA A 24 1.59 -24.15 8.22
CA ALA A 24 2.73 -23.50 7.57
C ALA A 24 2.61 -21.97 7.51
N ALA A 25 1.38 -21.44 7.46
CA ALA A 25 1.07 -20.02 7.54
C ALA A 25 0.90 -19.50 8.97
N ASP A 26 1.25 -20.31 9.98
CA ASP A 26 1.01 -20.06 11.41
C ASP A 26 -0.49 -19.85 11.75
N MET A 27 -1.43 -20.20 10.87
CA MET A 27 -2.86 -19.95 11.09
C MET A 27 -3.52 -21.02 11.95
N ASP A 28 -4.08 -20.61 13.09
CA ASP A 28 -5.00 -21.43 13.87
C ASP A 28 -6.21 -21.82 13.03
N THR A 29 -6.70 -23.05 13.18
CA THR A 29 -7.82 -23.56 12.40
C THR A 29 -9.01 -23.90 13.30
N GLN A 30 -10.22 -23.72 12.75
CA GLN A 30 -11.45 -24.24 13.31
C GLN A 30 -12.13 -25.07 12.22
N ARG A 31 -12.13 -26.40 12.38
CA ARG A 31 -12.92 -27.29 11.53
C ARG A 31 -14.37 -27.26 11.99
N ALA A 32 -15.31 -27.10 11.06
CA ALA A 32 -16.73 -27.30 11.34
C ALA A 32 -17.10 -28.77 11.05
N ALA A 33 -17.74 -29.43 12.02
CA ALA A 33 -18.27 -30.78 11.80
C ALA A 33 -19.57 -30.73 10.97
N ASP A 34 -20.38 -29.69 11.18
CA ASP A 34 -21.67 -29.51 10.52
C ASP A 34 -21.95 -28.05 10.11
N ALA A 35 -23.11 -27.83 9.48
CA ALA A 35 -23.53 -26.52 9.02
C ALA A 35 -23.85 -25.55 10.18
N ALA A 36 -24.23 -26.04 11.35
CA ALA A 36 -24.50 -25.19 12.52
C ALA A 36 -23.18 -24.67 13.12
N ASP A 37 -22.17 -25.54 13.25
CA ASP A 37 -20.81 -25.19 13.64
C ASP A 37 -20.20 -24.16 12.71
N ALA A 38 -20.28 -24.42 11.39
CA ALA A 38 -19.79 -23.51 10.37
C ALA A 38 -20.49 -22.14 10.48
N ARG A 39 -21.80 -22.10 10.72
CA ARG A 39 -22.56 -20.84 10.84
C ARG A 39 -22.08 -19.96 11.99
N ARG A 40 -21.73 -20.55 13.13
CA ARG A 40 -21.27 -19.81 14.31
C ARG A 40 -19.92 -19.12 14.07
N ALA A 41 -19.03 -19.77 13.31
CA ALA A 41 -17.72 -19.24 12.98
C ALA A 41 -17.72 -18.35 11.72
N TRP A 42 -18.68 -18.53 10.82
CA TRP A 42 -18.71 -17.90 9.50
C TRP A 42 -18.39 -16.41 9.55
N ALA A 43 -19.21 -15.59 10.20
CA ALA A 43 -19.03 -14.14 10.21
C ALA A 43 -17.72 -13.66 10.88
N ARG A 44 -17.13 -14.46 11.76
CA ARG A 44 -15.96 -14.08 12.57
C ARG A 44 -14.63 -14.55 11.98
N ALA A 45 -14.65 -15.63 11.20
CA ALA A 45 -13.47 -16.21 10.60
C ALA A 45 -12.88 -15.22 9.58
N PRO A 46 -11.57 -14.91 9.64
CA PRO A 46 -10.93 -13.96 8.74
C PRO A 46 -10.77 -14.55 7.32
N VAL A 47 -10.83 -15.88 7.19
CA VAL A 47 -10.89 -16.63 5.94
C VAL A 47 -11.68 -17.93 6.16
N VAL A 48 -12.41 -18.37 5.13
CA VAL A 48 -13.15 -19.63 5.12
C VAL A 48 -12.66 -20.49 3.96
N LEU A 49 -12.23 -21.71 4.25
CA LEU A 49 -11.76 -22.70 3.28
C LEU A 49 -12.83 -23.79 3.16
N LEU A 50 -13.32 -24.01 1.94
CA LEU A 50 -14.36 -24.99 1.64
C LEU A 50 -13.85 -25.98 0.61
N ASP A 51 -14.01 -27.28 0.84
CA ASP A 51 -13.92 -28.23 -0.28
C ASP A 51 -15.24 -28.23 -1.09
N ARG A 52 -15.33 -29.09 -2.12
CA ARG A 52 -16.54 -29.22 -2.96
C ARG A 52 -17.79 -29.53 -2.13
N ALA A 53 -17.70 -30.48 -1.19
CA ALA A 53 -18.83 -30.88 -0.36
C ALA A 53 -19.24 -29.79 0.64
N GLY A 54 -18.26 -29.13 1.26
CA GLY A 54 -18.45 -27.99 2.15
C GLY A 54 -19.10 -26.80 1.44
N ALA A 55 -18.66 -26.49 0.21
CA ALA A 55 -19.27 -25.45 -0.61
C ALA A 55 -20.73 -25.76 -0.95
N ALA A 56 -21.03 -26.98 -1.38
CA ALA A 56 -22.41 -27.42 -1.64
C ALA A 56 -23.29 -27.35 -0.39
N ARG A 57 -22.78 -27.84 0.75
CA ARG A 57 -23.47 -27.82 2.05
C ARG A 57 -23.77 -26.39 2.52
N CYS A 58 -22.80 -25.49 2.43
CA CYS A 58 -22.98 -24.08 2.77
C CYS A 58 -23.94 -23.37 1.80
N GLY A 59 -23.88 -23.68 0.51
CA GLY A 59 -24.84 -23.16 -0.47
C GLY A 59 -26.28 -23.59 -0.16
N ALA A 60 -26.51 -24.89 0.03
CA ALA A 60 -27.81 -25.46 0.36
C ALA A 60 -28.38 -24.93 1.67
N ALA A 61 -27.52 -24.68 2.66
CA ALA A 61 -27.91 -24.11 3.94
C ALA A 61 -28.04 -22.58 3.95
N GLY A 62 -27.91 -21.90 2.80
CA GLY A 62 -28.15 -20.46 2.67
C GLY A 62 -27.16 -19.56 3.41
N PHE A 63 -25.86 -19.89 3.38
CA PHE A 63 -24.84 -19.05 4.01
C PHE A 63 -24.71 -17.68 3.32
N PRO A 64 -24.46 -16.59 4.06
CA PRO A 64 -24.33 -15.26 3.47
C PRO A 64 -23.03 -15.16 2.65
N ARG A 65 -23.11 -14.46 1.51
CA ARG A 65 -21.97 -14.25 0.60
C ARG A 65 -20.83 -13.48 1.26
N ARG A 66 -19.59 -13.91 1.02
CA ARG A 66 -18.37 -13.26 1.57
C ARG A 66 -17.15 -13.46 0.67
N GLU A 67 -16.45 -12.37 0.37
CA GLU A 67 -15.19 -12.35 -0.39
C GLU A 67 -14.03 -13.08 0.32
N SER A 68 -14.14 -13.37 1.62
CA SER A 68 -13.12 -14.14 2.35
C SER A 68 -13.30 -15.66 2.23
N VAL A 69 -14.14 -16.14 1.31
CA VAL A 69 -14.35 -17.57 1.05
C VAL A 69 -13.42 -18.03 -0.07
N VAL A 70 -12.81 -19.19 0.12
CA VAL A 70 -11.97 -19.86 -0.88
C VAL A 70 -12.46 -21.30 -1.04
N THR A 71 -12.83 -21.66 -2.26
CA THR A 71 -13.18 -23.04 -2.59
C THR A 71 -11.92 -23.78 -3.04
N VAL A 72 -11.72 -24.98 -2.54
CA VAL A 72 -10.55 -25.81 -2.79
C VAL A 72 -11.02 -27.12 -3.39
N VAL A 73 -10.40 -27.52 -4.49
CA VAL A 73 -10.79 -28.73 -5.22
C VAL A 73 -9.58 -29.63 -5.46
N SER A 74 -9.83 -30.93 -5.48
CA SER A 74 -8.92 -31.94 -5.99
C SER A 74 -9.17 -32.12 -7.49
N GLY A 75 -8.12 -32.03 -8.31
CA GLY A 75 -8.26 -32.09 -9.77
C GLY A 75 -8.81 -30.82 -10.42
N GLU A 76 -9.19 -30.90 -11.70
CA GLU A 76 -9.67 -29.73 -12.45
C GLU A 76 -11.03 -29.22 -11.91
N PRO A 77 -11.20 -27.90 -11.72
CA PRO A 77 -12.47 -27.33 -11.30
C PRO A 77 -13.58 -27.55 -12.33
N GLU A 78 -14.72 -28.07 -11.88
CA GLU A 78 -15.90 -28.27 -12.71
C GLU A 78 -16.84 -27.06 -12.67
N ALA A 79 -17.77 -26.97 -13.63
CA ALA A 79 -18.74 -25.87 -13.70
C ALA A 79 -19.61 -25.72 -12.42
N GLU A 80 -19.78 -26.81 -11.65
CA GLU A 80 -20.50 -26.79 -10.39
C GLU A 80 -19.70 -26.14 -9.25
N ASP A 81 -18.37 -26.33 -9.22
CA ASP A 81 -17.49 -25.68 -8.26
C ASP A 81 -17.55 -24.16 -8.41
N TRP A 82 -17.49 -23.68 -9.66
CA TRP A 82 -17.61 -22.27 -9.97
C TRP A 82 -18.98 -21.70 -9.58
N ARG A 83 -20.07 -22.42 -9.85
CA ARG A 83 -21.42 -22.00 -9.43
C ARG A 83 -21.54 -21.88 -7.91
N ALA A 84 -21.05 -22.88 -7.16
CA ALA A 84 -21.08 -22.85 -5.70
C ALA A 84 -20.20 -21.72 -5.14
N ALA A 85 -19.00 -21.54 -5.69
CA ALA A 85 -18.08 -20.47 -5.32
C ALA A 85 -18.72 -19.09 -5.52
N VAL A 86 -19.32 -18.83 -6.69
CA VAL A 86 -20.01 -17.57 -6.98
C VAL A 86 -21.20 -17.34 -6.04
N ALA A 87 -22.01 -18.37 -5.80
CA ALA A 87 -23.17 -18.30 -4.91
C ALA A 87 -22.78 -17.94 -3.47
N LEU A 88 -21.59 -18.34 -3.02
CA LEU A 88 -21.03 -18.01 -1.70
C LEU A 88 -20.17 -16.73 -1.71
N GLY A 89 -19.97 -16.11 -2.88
CA GLY A 89 -19.12 -14.93 -3.04
C GLY A 89 -17.64 -15.22 -2.85
N ALA A 90 -17.18 -16.44 -3.12
CA ALA A 90 -15.79 -16.82 -3.01
C ALA A 90 -14.90 -15.95 -3.89
N ASP A 91 -13.76 -15.52 -3.34
CA ASP A 91 -12.75 -14.74 -4.06
C ASP A 91 -12.03 -15.58 -5.11
N ARG A 92 -11.88 -16.88 -4.87
CA ARG A 92 -11.20 -17.79 -5.81
C ARG A 92 -11.56 -19.26 -5.60
N VAL A 93 -11.30 -20.04 -6.64
CA VAL A 93 -11.25 -21.51 -6.61
C VAL A 93 -9.79 -21.94 -6.76
N VAL A 94 -9.30 -22.79 -5.87
CA VAL A 94 -7.90 -23.25 -5.83
C VAL A 94 -7.85 -24.75 -6.05
N GLN A 95 -7.08 -25.17 -7.05
CA GLN A 95 -6.79 -26.58 -7.30
C GLN A 95 -5.53 -27.01 -6.54
N LEU A 96 -5.61 -28.07 -5.73
CA LEU A 96 -4.43 -28.66 -5.09
C LEU A 96 -3.94 -29.90 -5.86
N PRO A 97 -2.62 -30.17 -5.89
CA PRO A 97 -1.54 -29.46 -5.18
C PRO A 97 -1.01 -28.18 -5.89
N HIS A 98 -1.42 -27.92 -7.13
CA HIS A 98 -0.86 -26.83 -7.94
C HIS A 98 -0.95 -25.43 -7.29
N GLY A 99 -2.01 -25.16 -6.55
CA GLY A 99 -2.28 -23.90 -5.88
C GLY A 99 -1.76 -23.80 -4.44
N GLU A 100 -1.00 -24.78 -3.93
CA GLU A 100 -0.52 -24.81 -2.54
C GLU A 100 0.24 -23.54 -2.15
N ALA A 101 1.19 -23.12 -2.98
CA ALA A 101 2.01 -21.93 -2.71
C ALA A 101 1.16 -20.64 -2.64
N GLY A 102 0.19 -20.51 -3.55
CA GLY A 102 -0.73 -19.37 -3.57
C GLY A 102 -1.68 -19.34 -2.37
N LEU A 103 -2.18 -20.52 -1.96
CA LEU A 103 -3.08 -20.66 -0.82
C LEU A 103 -2.36 -20.43 0.51
N ALA A 104 -1.20 -21.05 0.73
CA ALA A 104 -0.33 -20.75 1.88
C ALA A 104 0.03 -19.26 1.91
N GLY A 105 0.24 -18.68 0.72
CA GLY A 105 0.50 -17.27 0.57
C GLY A 105 -0.62 -16.41 1.15
N MET A 106 -1.82 -16.61 0.63
CA MET A 106 -3.03 -15.90 1.08
C MET A 106 -3.30 -16.07 2.58
N LEU A 107 -3.13 -17.29 3.13
CA LEU A 107 -3.30 -17.54 4.56
C LEU A 107 -2.34 -16.71 5.42
N ALA A 108 -1.08 -16.60 5.01
CA ALA A 108 -0.10 -15.75 5.68
C ALA A 108 -0.50 -14.25 5.63
N ASP A 109 -1.10 -13.78 4.54
CA ASP A 109 -1.58 -12.39 4.44
C ASP A 109 -2.77 -12.11 5.36
N VAL A 110 -3.65 -13.10 5.51
CA VAL A 110 -4.79 -13.01 6.44
C VAL A 110 -4.28 -12.95 7.88
N ARG A 111 -3.29 -13.79 8.24
CA ARG A 111 -2.61 -13.77 9.54
C ARG A 111 -1.97 -12.41 9.84
N GLU A 112 -1.23 -11.84 8.89
CA GLU A 112 -0.57 -10.54 9.04
C GLU A 112 -1.58 -9.41 9.28
N ARG A 113 -2.67 -9.37 8.48
CA ARG A 113 -3.77 -8.39 8.65
C ARG A 113 -4.50 -8.52 9.98
N ALA A 114 -4.73 -9.74 10.45
CA ALA A 114 -5.34 -9.99 11.76
C ALA A 114 -4.46 -9.51 12.94
N GLY A 115 -3.17 -9.30 12.70
CA GLY A 115 -2.23 -8.68 13.64
C GLY A 115 -2.25 -7.15 13.62
N ALA A 116 -2.39 -6.54 12.44
CA ALA A 116 -2.22 -5.10 12.20
C ALA A 116 -3.47 -4.22 12.50
N GLY A 117 -4.61 -4.82 12.82
CA GLY A 117 -5.88 -4.11 12.92
C GLY A 117 -6.61 -4.05 11.57
N SER A 118 -7.94 -4.00 11.60
CA SER A 118 -8.84 -4.40 10.50
C SER A 118 -8.75 -3.60 9.18
N ARG A 119 -7.89 -2.59 9.04
CA ARG A 119 -7.82 -1.76 7.82
C ARG A 119 -6.65 -2.20 6.93
N PRO A 120 -6.88 -2.44 5.63
CA PRO A 120 -5.78 -2.67 4.71
C PRO A 120 -4.89 -1.43 4.67
N GLY A 121 -3.60 -1.63 4.39
CA GLY A 121 -2.64 -0.55 4.25
C GLY A 121 -3.00 0.39 3.11
N ARG A 122 -2.24 1.48 2.99
CA ARG A 122 -2.46 2.51 1.96
C ARG A 122 -1.17 2.83 1.23
N VAL A 123 -1.29 3.14 -0.06
CA VAL A 123 -0.20 3.54 -0.92
C VAL A 123 -0.42 4.98 -1.39
N LEU A 124 0.52 5.85 -1.04
CA LEU A 124 0.60 7.23 -1.52
C LEU A 124 1.76 7.33 -2.51
N THR A 125 1.56 7.99 -3.64
CA THR A 125 2.67 8.44 -4.49
C THR A 125 2.77 9.95 -4.45
N VAL A 126 3.98 10.49 -4.53
CA VAL A 126 4.25 11.93 -4.53
C VAL A 126 5.12 12.28 -5.73
N VAL A 127 4.67 13.26 -6.50
CA VAL A 127 5.34 13.70 -7.73
C VAL A 127 5.49 15.23 -7.71
N GLY A 128 6.64 15.73 -8.14
CA GLY A 128 6.84 17.17 -8.32
C GLY A 128 6.33 17.65 -9.68
N GLY A 129 5.48 18.66 -9.75
CA GLY A 129 5.11 19.25 -11.05
C GLY A 129 6.17 20.18 -11.63
N SER A 130 7.23 20.49 -10.88
CA SER A 130 8.38 21.26 -11.36
C SER A 130 9.68 20.86 -10.65
N GLY A 131 10.82 21.34 -11.14
CA GLY A 131 12.12 21.16 -10.47
C GLY A 131 12.14 21.84 -9.11
N GLY A 132 12.69 21.14 -8.11
CA GLY A 132 12.76 21.67 -6.75
C GLY A 132 11.40 21.98 -6.10
N ALA A 133 10.31 21.34 -6.57
CA ALA A 133 8.99 21.53 -5.96
C ALA A 133 8.96 21.09 -4.48
N GLY A 134 9.75 20.07 -4.15
CA GLY A 134 9.91 19.50 -2.81
C GLY A 134 9.20 18.16 -2.62
N ALA A 135 9.03 17.36 -3.68
CA ALA A 135 8.28 16.09 -3.65
C ALA A 135 8.85 15.12 -2.62
N SER A 136 10.15 14.83 -2.69
CA SER A 136 10.88 14.00 -1.72
C SER A 136 10.71 14.49 -0.28
N VAL A 137 10.79 15.80 -0.05
CA VAL A 137 10.60 16.41 1.28
C VAL A 137 9.18 16.19 1.80
N LEU A 138 8.16 16.36 0.95
CA LEU A 138 6.77 16.11 1.33
C LEU A 138 6.53 14.62 1.56
N ALA A 139 7.03 13.75 0.69
CA ALA A 139 6.93 12.30 0.82
C ALA A 139 7.49 11.83 2.17
N THR A 140 8.70 12.26 2.52
CA THR A 140 9.31 11.97 3.82
C THR A 140 8.50 12.54 4.99
N ALA A 141 8.01 13.78 4.87
CA ALA A 141 7.21 14.39 5.94
C ALA A 141 5.88 13.64 6.16
N VAL A 142 5.24 13.14 5.09
CA VAL A 142 4.04 12.30 5.17
C VAL A 142 4.34 10.95 5.80
N ALA A 143 5.49 10.33 5.47
CA ALA A 143 5.94 9.10 6.14
C ALA A 143 6.13 9.32 7.65
N VAL A 144 6.70 10.46 8.06
CA VAL A 144 6.79 10.84 9.48
C VAL A 144 5.41 11.03 10.11
N ALA A 145 4.46 11.66 9.41
CA ALA A 145 3.09 11.82 9.90
C ALA A 145 2.38 10.47 10.09
N ALA A 146 2.53 9.54 9.13
CA ALA A 146 1.99 8.18 9.22
C ALA A 146 2.57 7.40 10.41
N ALA A 147 3.90 7.46 10.60
CA ALA A 147 4.56 6.82 11.74
C ALA A 147 4.09 7.40 13.09
N ARG A 148 3.83 8.71 13.17
CA ARG A 148 3.27 9.34 14.38
C ARG A 148 1.84 8.93 14.67
N ALA A 149 1.06 8.63 13.63
CA ALA A 149 -0.30 8.11 13.74
C ALA A 149 -0.33 6.63 14.17
N GLY A 150 0.83 5.99 14.37
CA GLY A 150 0.95 4.58 14.78
C GLY A 150 0.91 3.59 13.62
N SER A 151 0.92 4.06 12.37
CA SER A 151 1.04 3.18 11.20
C SER A 151 2.50 2.80 10.97
N ALA A 152 2.75 1.54 10.59
CA ALA A 152 4.04 1.17 10.02
C ALA A 152 4.26 1.98 8.73
N ALA A 153 5.29 2.83 8.70
CA ALA A 153 5.57 3.71 7.57
C ALA A 153 6.76 3.20 6.77
N LEU A 154 6.56 3.03 5.47
CA LEU A 154 7.60 2.67 4.51
C LEU A 154 7.75 3.81 3.50
N LEU A 155 8.92 4.42 3.45
CA LEU A 155 9.29 5.42 2.47
C LEU A 155 10.09 4.75 1.35
N VAL A 156 9.62 4.87 0.12
CA VAL A 156 10.18 4.19 -1.05
C VAL A 156 10.65 5.24 -2.05
N ASP A 157 11.91 5.17 -2.43
CA ASP A 157 12.49 5.99 -3.48
C ASP A 157 12.30 5.31 -4.83
N CYS A 158 11.60 5.93 -5.77
CA CYS A 158 11.44 5.41 -7.13
C CYS A 158 12.12 6.30 -8.18
N ASP A 159 12.94 7.29 -7.76
CA ASP A 159 13.68 8.18 -8.66
C ASP A 159 15.17 7.79 -8.68
N PRO A 160 15.62 6.94 -9.63
CA PRO A 160 17.03 6.55 -9.71
C PRO A 160 17.98 7.69 -10.05
N LEU A 161 17.45 8.79 -10.62
CA LEU A 161 18.24 9.98 -10.95
C LEU A 161 18.15 11.04 -9.85
N GLY A 162 17.42 10.75 -8.77
CA GLY A 162 17.34 11.57 -7.58
C GLY A 162 18.62 11.55 -6.76
N GLY A 163 18.70 12.44 -5.77
CA GLY A 163 19.81 12.46 -4.81
C GLY A 163 19.81 11.28 -3.83
N GLY A 164 18.78 10.43 -3.83
CA GLY A 164 18.58 9.36 -2.87
C GLY A 164 17.84 9.84 -1.61
N LEU A 165 16.75 9.17 -1.26
CA LEU A 165 16.01 9.48 -0.02
C LEU A 165 16.84 9.21 1.24
N ASP A 166 17.82 8.31 1.17
CA ASP A 166 18.74 8.03 2.28
C ASP A 166 19.53 9.28 2.69
N LEU A 167 20.07 10.07 1.73
CA LEU A 167 20.73 11.35 2.05
C LEU A 167 19.76 12.35 2.68
N LEU A 168 18.52 12.41 2.19
CA LEU A 168 17.52 13.35 2.69
C LEU A 168 17.18 13.10 4.16
N VAL A 169 17.28 11.85 4.61
CA VAL A 169 16.98 11.45 5.99
C VAL A 169 18.22 11.13 6.84
N GLY A 170 19.42 11.29 6.29
CA GLY A 170 20.69 11.07 7.00
C GLY A 170 21.01 9.60 7.25
N LEU A 171 20.69 8.71 6.30
CA LEU A 171 20.89 7.26 6.39
C LEU A 171 21.97 6.73 5.43
N GLU A 172 22.76 7.60 4.80
CA GLU A 172 23.73 7.21 3.77
C GLU A 172 24.89 6.35 4.27
N GLN A 173 25.14 6.34 5.58
CA GLN A 173 26.12 5.47 6.23
C GLN A 173 25.48 4.28 6.96
N GLU A 174 24.14 4.18 6.95
CA GLU A 174 23.43 3.12 7.67
C GLU A 174 23.33 1.85 6.82
N ASP A 175 23.74 0.75 7.44
CA ASP A 175 23.64 -0.60 6.89
C ASP A 175 22.17 -0.97 6.62
N GLY A 176 21.96 -1.80 5.60
CA GLY A 176 20.65 -2.33 5.24
C GLY A 176 20.38 -2.25 3.74
N LEU A 177 19.36 -2.99 3.30
CA LEU A 177 19.09 -3.20 1.88
C LEU A 177 18.66 -1.91 1.17
N ARG A 178 19.25 -1.67 0.00
CA ARG A 178 18.79 -0.74 -1.04
C ARG A 178 18.24 -1.51 -2.24
N TRP A 179 17.66 -0.81 -3.21
CA TRP A 179 17.05 -1.45 -4.37
C TRP A 179 17.91 -2.51 -5.08
N PRO A 180 19.21 -2.28 -5.38
CA PRO A 180 20.03 -3.30 -6.06
C PRO A 180 20.29 -4.55 -5.23
N GLU A 181 20.13 -4.47 -3.92
CA GLU A 181 20.35 -5.57 -2.98
C GLU A 181 19.04 -6.31 -2.66
N LEU A 182 17.91 -5.73 -3.06
CA LEU A 182 16.60 -6.31 -2.84
C LEU A 182 16.29 -7.35 -3.93
N ALA A 183 16.71 -8.60 -3.68
CA ALA A 183 16.32 -9.73 -4.50
C ALA A 183 14.84 -10.07 -4.25
N VAL A 184 13.97 -9.60 -5.14
CA VAL A 184 12.59 -10.07 -5.23
C VAL A 184 12.60 -11.31 -6.12
N GLY A 185 12.79 -12.50 -5.54
CA GLY A 185 12.70 -13.78 -6.26
C GLY A 185 11.29 -14.06 -6.81
N ASP A 186 10.90 -15.34 -6.96
CA ASP A 186 9.59 -15.80 -7.50
C ASP A 186 8.34 -15.42 -6.65
N GLY A 187 8.26 -14.18 -6.16
CA GLY A 187 6.96 -13.51 -6.05
C GLY A 187 6.41 -13.30 -4.65
N ARG A 188 7.24 -13.06 -3.62
CA ARG A 188 6.70 -12.45 -2.38
C ARG A 188 7.74 -11.85 -1.44
N VAL A 189 7.45 -10.63 -0.98
CA VAL A 189 8.16 -9.98 0.13
C VAL A 189 7.27 -10.00 1.38
N ARG A 190 7.80 -10.47 2.52
CA ARG A 190 7.13 -10.34 3.83
C ARG A 190 7.43 -8.96 4.39
N ALA A 191 6.41 -8.23 4.85
CA ALA A 191 6.62 -6.85 5.29
C ALA A 191 7.51 -6.77 6.53
N ALA A 192 7.35 -7.68 7.50
CA ALA A 192 8.21 -7.74 8.68
C ALA A 192 9.71 -7.94 8.30
N SER A 193 9.99 -8.86 7.37
CA SER A 193 11.35 -9.09 6.86
C SER A 193 11.89 -7.87 6.12
N LEU A 194 11.06 -7.22 5.30
CA LEU A 194 11.41 -5.97 4.63
C LEU A 194 11.77 -4.89 5.66
N HIS A 195 10.88 -4.58 6.60
CA HIS A 195 11.14 -3.58 7.64
C HIS A 195 12.36 -3.89 8.53
N ALA A 196 12.72 -5.17 8.72
CA ALA A 196 13.91 -5.58 9.46
C ALA A 196 15.20 -5.42 8.66
N ALA A 197 15.15 -5.59 7.35
CA ALA A 197 16.31 -5.50 6.46
C ALA A 197 16.60 -4.07 5.97
N LEU A 198 15.62 -3.17 6.05
CA LEU A 198 15.76 -1.78 5.61
C LEU A 198 16.35 -0.86 6.70
N PRO A 199 17.17 0.13 6.30
CA PRO A 199 17.55 1.24 7.17
C PRO A 199 16.34 1.97 7.75
N ARG A 200 16.52 2.55 8.94
CA ARG A 200 15.45 3.21 9.68
C ARG A 200 15.83 4.64 10.05
N ALA A 201 15.08 5.61 9.56
CA ALA A 201 15.17 6.99 10.04
C ALA A 201 14.24 7.21 11.24
N THR A 202 14.65 8.12 12.13
CA THR A 202 13.87 8.49 13.31
C THR A 202 13.54 9.98 13.30
N ALA A 203 12.30 10.30 13.67
CA ALA A 203 11.80 11.67 13.77
C ALA A 203 11.08 11.86 15.12
N GLY A 204 11.87 11.91 16.20
CA GLY A 204 11.36 11.82 17.56
C GLY A 204 11.01 10.36 17.89
N ARG A 205 9.75 10.08 18.22
CA ARG A 205 9.26 8.72 18.48
C ARG A 205 8.81 7.96 17.22
N ALA A 206 8.74 8.66 16.08
CA ALA A 206 8.39 8.07 14.81
C ALA A 206 9.60 7.36 14.21
N VAL A 207 9.39 6.13 13.72
CA VAL A 207 10.39 5.32 13.03
C VAL A 207 9.83 5.00 11.64
N LEU A 208 10.63 5.25 10.61
CA LEU A 208 10.29 4.94 9.22
C LEU A 208 11.34 4.02 8.63
N SER A 209 10.90 2.96 7.95
CA SER A 209 11.80 2.19 7.09
C SER A 209 11.96 2.90 5.76
N VAL A 210 13.18 2.93 5.23
CA VAL A 210 13.50 3.61 3.97
C VAL A 210 14.10 2.61 3.00
N LEU A 211 13.46 2.47 1.84
CA LEU A 211 14.01 1.73 0.71
C LEU A 211 14.44 2.75 -0.34
N SER A 212 15.74 3.04 -0.39
CA SER A 212 16.29 4.02 -1.33
C SER A 212 16.88 3.37 -2.58
N CYS A 213 16.99 4.16 -3.64
CA CYS A 213 17.89 3.85 -4.74
C CYS A 213 19.34 3.78 -4.23
N ALA A 214 20.18 3.01 -4.91
CA ALA A 214 21.62 3.10 -4.71
C ALA A 214 22.19 4.29 -5.51
N ARG A 215 23.49 4.56 -5.36
CA ARG A 215 24.23 5.53 -6.18
C ARG A 215 24.51 4.97 -7.58
N SER A 216 23.44 4.63 -8.31
CA SER A 216 23.46 4.00 -9.62
C SER A 216 22.34 4.60 -10.48
N PRO A 217 22.54 4.79 -11.79
CA PRO A 217 21.49 5.25 -12.69
C PRO A 217 20.41 4.18 -12.93
N HIS A 218 20.62 2.94 -12.48
CA HIS A 218 19.64 1.87 -12.60
C HIS A 218 18.61 1.95 -11.47
N GLY A 219 17.35 2.14 -11.85
CA GLY A 219 16.23 2.15 -10.92
C GLY A 219 15.71 0.76 -10.56
N PRO A 220 14.74 0.70 -9.64
CA PRO A 220 14.11 -0.55 -9.29
C PRO A 220 13.39 -1.17 -10.49
N GLU A 221 13.26 -2.50 -10.47
CA GLU A 221 12.40 -3.19 -11.42
C GLU A 221 10.92 -2.99 -11.07
N PRO A 222 10.01 -2.91 -12.07
CA PRO A 222 8.57 -2.74 -11.82
C PRO A 222 7.97 -3.84 -10.94
N ALA A 223 8.39 -5.08 -11.13
CA ALA A 223 7.92 -6.21 -10.32
C ALA A 223 8.36 -6.09 -8.85
N ALA A 224 9.57 -5.57 -8.62
CA ALA A 224 10.09 -5.35 -7.27
C ALA A 224 9.31 -4.25 -6.54
N VAL A 225 8.96 -3.15 -7.23
CA VAL A 225 8.09 -2.10 -6.68
C VAL A 225 6.72 -2.66 -6.31
N THR A 226 6.06 -3.38 -7.22
CA THR A 226 4.76 -3.99 -6.95
C THR A 226 4.81 -4.92 -5.73
N ALA A 227 5.84 -5.77 -5.62
CA ALA A 227 6.00 -6.68 -4.49
C ALA A 227 6.17 -5.96 -3.15
N VAL A 228 6.93 -4.85 -3.13
CA VAL A 228 7.14 -4.01 -1.94
C VAL A 228 5.83 -3.32 -1.53
N LEU A 229 5.12 -2.72 -2.49
CA LEU A 229 3.85 -2.04 -2.24
C LEU A 229 2.80 -3.00 -1.69
N ASP A 230 2.67 -4.18 -2.32
CA ASP A 230 1.74 -5.19 -1.85
C ASP A 230 2.12 -5.74 -0.48
N ALA A 231 3.41 -5.89 -0.17
CA ALA A 231 3.86 -6.27 1.17
C ALA A 231 3.41 -5.25 2.23
N GLY A 232 3.70 -3.96 2.01
CA GLY A 232 3.29 -2.91 2.94
C GLY A 232 1.78 -2.79 3.08
N ARG A 233 1.03 -2.94 1.98
CA ARG A 233 -0.44 -2.92 1.98
C ARG A 233 -1.03 -4.09 2.77
N ARG A 234 -0.49 -5.30 2.61
CA ARG A 234 -0.93 -6.49 3.34
C ARG A 234 -0.65 -6.40 4.83
N ALA A 235 0.45 -5.76 5.22
CA ALA A 235 0.79 -5.52 6.62
C ALA A 235 0.01 -4.38 7.29
N GLY A 236 -0.93 -3.73 6.60
CA GLY A 236 -1.67 -2.59 7.16
C GLY A 236 -0.84 -1.31 7.27
N GLY A 237 0.34 -1.26 6.62
CA GLY A 237 1.23 -0.11 6.65
C GLY A 237 0.79 1.02 5.71
N THR A 238 1.41 2.19 5.88
CA THR A 238 1.35 3.28 4.90
C THR A 238 2.66 3.27 4.11
N VAL A 239 2.56 3.05 2.81
CA VAL A 239 3.69 3.09 1.88
C VAL A 239 3.64 4.42 1.13
N ILE A 240 4.74 5.15 1.12
CA ILE A 240 4.87 6.44 0.44
C ILE A 240 5.98 6.32 -0.59
N CYS A 241 5.63 6.45 -1.86
CA CYS A 241 6.58 6.44 -2.97
C CYS A 241 6.90 7.87 -3.43
N ASP A 242 8.19 8.22 -3.42
CA ASP A 242 8.71 9.41 -4.10
C ASP A 242 9.01 9.06 -5.55
N LEU A 243 8.35 9.72 -6.50
CA LEU A 243 8.45 9.38 -7.92
C LEU A 243 9.15 10.48 -8.72
N PRO A 244 9.89 10.11 -9.78
CA PRO A 244 10.42 11.07 -10.74
C PRO A 244 9.26 11.75 -11.49
N ARG A 245 9.51 12.98 -11.98
CA ARG A 245 8.49 13.73 -12.74
C ARG A 245 8.16 13.09 -14.08
N TYR A 246 9.15 12.49 -14.72
CA TYR A 246 8.96 11.66 -15.90
C TYR A 246 9.00 10.21 -15.42
N PRO A 247 7.88 9.49 -15.49
CA PRO A 247 7.79 8.20 -14.83
C PRO A 247 8.63 7.15 -15.57
N THR A 248 9.36 6.37 -14.81
CA THR A 248 9.95 5.08 -15.24
C THR A 248 8.89 3.99 -15.19
N ASP A 249 9.16 2.81 -15.76
CA ASP A 249 8.24 1.66 -15.67
C ASP A 249 7.92 1.30 -14.20
N ALA A 250 8.89 1.45 -13.31
CA ALA A 250 8.73 1.26 -11.88
C ALA A 250 7.84 2.31 -11.23
N ALA A 251 7.97 3.59 -11.64
CA ALA A 251 7.06 4.64 -11.20
C ALA A 251 5.63 4.41 -11.73
N ILE A 252 5.47 3.90 -12.95
CA ILE A 252 4.16 3.52 -13.52
C ILE A 252 3.52 2.40 -12.68
N ALA A 253 4.28 1.38 -12.29
CA ALA A 253 3.80 0.32 -11.42
C ALA A 253 3.31 0.86 -10.05
N ALA A 254 4.04 1.82 -9.47
CA ALA A 254 3.63 2.49 -8.26
C ALA A 254 2.34 3.32 -8.45
N LEU A 255 2.25 4.10 -9.53
CA LEU A 255 1.06 4.91 -9.86
C LEU A 255 -0.20 4.07 -10.02
N GLY A 256 -0.10 2.92 -10.69
CA GLY A 256 -1.24 2.01 -10.90
C GLY A 256 -1.78 1.36 -9.61
N THR A 257 -0.94 1.31 -8.57
CA THR A 257 -1.25 0.73 -7.25
C THR A 257 -1.66 1.78 -6.20
N ALA A 258 -1.38 3.06 -6.45
CA ALA A 258 -1.61 4.15 -5.50
C ALA A 258 -3.09 4.38 -5.22
N ASP A 259 -3.43 4.58 -3.95
CA ASP A 259 -4.77 5.03 -3.51
C ASP A 259 -4.94 6.53 -3.70
N LEU A 260 -3.84 7.27 -3.62
CA LEU A 260 -3.75 8.72 -3.85
C LEU A 260 -2.39 9.06 -4.47
N THR A 261 -2.42 9.90 -5.49
CA THR A 261 -1.23 10.54 -6.06
C THR A 261 -1.26 12.03 -5.75
N VAL A 262 -0.22 12.54 -5.09
CA VAL A 262 -0.06 13.97 -4.80
C VAL A 262 0.87 14.60 -5.83
N LEU A 263 0.35 15.59 -6.57
CA LEU A 263 1.16 16.47 -7.40
C LEU A 263 1.53 17.73 -6.59
N LEU A 264 2.80 17.87 -6.21
CA LEU A 264 3.30 19.02 -5.47
C LEU A 264 3.92 20.06 -6.41
N ILE A 265 3.50 21.31 -6.28
CA ILE A 265 4.01 22.43 -7.09
C ILE A 265 4.17 23.72 -6.30
N PRO A 266 5.18 24.55 -6.59
CA PRO A 266 5.18 25.93 -6.15
C PRO A 266 4.15 26.75 -6.94
N SER A 267 3.56 27.75 -6.29
CA SER A 267 2.62 28.69 -6.92
C SER A 267 3.39 29.70 -7.79
N ALA A 268 3.74 29.30 -9.01
CA ALA A 268 4.49 30.12 -9.96
C ALA A 268 4.13 29.76 -11.40
N LEU A 269 4.05 30.75 -12.29
CA LEU A 269 3.58 30.55 -13.67
C LEU A 269 4.34 29.42 -14.41
N ARG A 270 5.68 29.46 -14.39
CA ARG A 270 6.50 28.43 -15.05
C ARG A 270 6.32 27.05 -14.42
N ALA A 271 6.08 26.99 -13.12
CA ALA A 271 5.85 25.73 -12.42
C ALA A 271 4.47 25.16 -12.78
N SER A 272 3.43 26.00 -12.87
CA SER A 272 2.10 25.61 -13.35
C SER A 272 2.15 25.09 -14.79
N ALA A 273 2.88 25.75 -15.68
CA ALA A 273 3.04 25.30 -17.07
C ALA A 273 3.76 23.94 -17.16
N ALA A 274 4.82 23.72 -16.38
CA ALA A 274 5.50 22.42 -16.32
C ALA A 274 4.57 21.33 -15.71
N ALA A 275 3.83 21.69 -14.67
CA ALA A 275 2.93 20.78 -13.97
C ALA A 275 1.77 20.32 -14.84
N ALA A 276 1.30 21.13 -15.79
CA ALA A 276 0.27 20.72 -16.75
C ALA A 276 0.69 19.49 -17.55
N ARG A 277 1.95 19.47 -18.02
CA ARG A 277 2.50 18.31 -18.75
C ARG A 277 2.68 17.09 -17.86
N VAL A 278 3.08 17.29 -16.60
CA VAL A 278 3.16 16.20 -15.62
C VAL A 278 1.77 15.65 -15.31
N ALA A 279 0.76 16.52 -15.14
CA ALA A 279 -0.62 16.12 -14.87
C ALA A 279 -1.23 15.29 -16.01
N GLU A 280 -0.96 15.65 -17.27
CA GLU A 280 -1.37 14.85 -18.43
C GLU A 280 -0.80 13.42 -18.35
N VAL A 281 0.50 13.27 -18.07
CA VAL A 281 1.13 11.94 -17.93
C VAL A 281 0.56 11.17 -16.73
N LEU A 282 0.30 11.85 -15.60
CA LEU A 282 -0.29 11.20 -14.43
C LEU A 282 -1.72 10.71 -14.72
N ALA A 283 -2.49 11.42 -15.52
CA ALA A 283 -3.85 11.02 -15.88
C ALA A 283 -3.92 9.68 -16.65
N GLU A 284 -2.82 9.27 -17.29
CA GLU A 284 -2.71 7.99 -18.01
C GLU A 284 -2.50 6.79 -17.06
N HIS A 285 -1.98 7.02 -15.85
CA HIS A 285 -1.47 5.94 -14.98
C HIS A 285 -2.01 5.97 -13.54
N ALA A 286 -2.40 7.14 -13.02
CA ALA A 286 -2.90 7.30 -11.67
C ALA A 286 -4.43 7.29 -11.64
N ARG A 287 -5.00 6.59 -10.66
CA ARG A 287 -6.47 6.54 -10.48
C ARG A 287 -7.05 7.83 -9.90
N HIS A 288 -6.30 8.47 -9.01
CA HIS A 288 -6.77 9.61 -8.24
C HIS A 288 -5.60 10.57 -7.96
N VAL A 289 -5.65 11.77 -8.52
CA VAL A 289 -4.60 12.78 -8.41
C VAL A 289 -5.16 14.01 -7.71
N GLU A 290 -4.50 14.46 -6.64
CA GLU A 290 -4.82 15.74 -6.00
C GLU A 290 -3.60 16.65 -5.89
N LEU A 291 -3.85 17.95 -5.84
CA LEU A 291 -2.84 18.98 -5.94
C LEU A 291 -2.45 19.53 -4.56
N VAL A 292 -1.15 19.63 -4.30
CA VAL A 292 -0.60 20.41 -3.18
C VAL A 292 0.14 21.61 -3.74
N VAL A 293 -0.27 22.82 -3.34
CA VAL A 293 0.35 24.06 -3.82
C VAL A 293 1.17 24.73 -2.71
N ARG A 294 2.46 24.94 -2.96
CA ARG A 294 3.36 25.69 -2.08
C ARG A 294 3.38 27.16 -2.47
N GLY A 295 2.74 28.00 -1.67
CA GLY A 295 2.75 29.46 -1.84
C GLY A 295 3.70 30.17 -0.86
N PRO A 296 3.64 31.52 -0.77
CA PRO A 296 2.88 32.40 -1.66
C PRO A 296 3.55 32.53 -3.04
N SER A 297 2.76 32.92 -4.04
CA SER A 297 3.31 33.26 -5.37
C SER A 297 3.92 34.66 -5.35
N PRO A 298 5.14 34.85 -5.89
CA PRO A 298 5.66 36.20 -6.14
C PRO A 298 4.76 37.03 -7.06
N GLY A 299 4.05 36.36 -7.98
CA GLY A 299 3.17 37.01 -8.98
C GLY A 299 1.69 37.02 -8.59
N GLY A 300 1.35 36.73 -7.33
CA GLY A 300 -0.04 36.75 -6.85
C GLY A 300 -0.94 35.62 -7.38
N ILE A 301 -0.39 34.62 -8.08
CA ILE A 301 -1.14 33.44 -8.50
C ILE A 301 -1.64 32.70 -7.26
N THR A 302 -2.94 32.42 -7.22
CA THR A 302 -3.57 31.73 -6.09
C THR A 302 -3.55 30.21 -6.30
N PRO A 303 -3.55 29.41 -5.23
CA PRO A 303 -3.68 27.95 -5.34
C PRO A 303 -4.88 27.49 -6.18
N ASP A 304 -6.03 28.15 -6.03
CA ASP A 304 -7.26 27.82 -6.77
C ASP A 304 -7.11 28.08 -8.27
N GLN A 305 -6.47 29.19 -8.66
CA GLN A 305 -6.15 29.45 -10.06
C GLN A 305 -5.23 28.37 -10.64
N VAL A 306 -4.26 27.88 -9.86
CA VAL A 306 -3.41 26.79 -10.32
C VAL A 306 -4.19 25.49 -10.47
N ALA A 307 -5.01 25.14 -9.48
CA ALA A 307 -5.86 23.95 -9.53
C ALA A 307 -6.81 23.97 -10.72
N ALA A 308 -7.48 25.11 -10.95
CA ALA A 308 -8.34 25.33 -12.11
C ALA A 308 -7.58 25.19 -13.43
N SER A 309 -6.36 25.74 -13.54
CA SER A 309 -5.54 25.63 -14.76
C SER A 309 -5.09 24.22 -15.08
N LEU A 310 -4.93 23.37 -14.05
CA LEU A 310 -4.50 21.98 -14.19
C LEU A 310 -5.67 21.01 -14.31
N GLY A 311 -6.90 21.47 -14.04
CA GLY A 311 -8.08 20.60 -13.99
C GLY A 311 -8.02 19.56 -12.86
N LEU A 312 -7.24 19.82 -11.80
CA LEU A 312 -7.04 18.89 -10.69
C LEU A 312 -7.66 19.42 -9.39
N PRO A 313 -8.22 18.55 -8.53
CA PRO A 313 -8.71 18.96 -7.22
C PRO A 313 -7.57 19.45 -6.33
N LEU A 314 -7.78 20.60 -5.68
CA LEU A 314 -6.84 21.14 -4.70
C LEU A 314 -7.00 20.41 -3.35
N LEU A 315 -5.98 19.67 -2.93
CA LEU A 315 -5.94 19.02 -1.61
C LEU A 315 -5.67 20.05 -0.52
N LEU A 316 -4.58 20.81 -0.65
CA LEU A 316 -4.24 21.91 0.25
C LEU A 316 -3.27 22.90 -0.39
N ALA A 317 -3.23 24.10 0.20
CA ALA A 317 -2.16 25.05 0.00
C ALA A 317 -1.29 25.15 1.27
N MET A 318 0.03 25.17 1.12
CA MET A 318 0.96 25.32 2.24
C MET A 318 1.93 26.49 2.06
N ARG A 319 2.31 27.10 3.20
CA ARG A 319 3.39 28.10 3.25
C ARG A 319 4.76 27.42 3.22
N PRO A 320 5.84 28.14 2.87
CA PRO A 320 7.18 27.59 2.92
C PRO A 320 7.57 27.30 4.38
N GLN A 321 8.28 26.20 4.59
CA GLN A 321 8.85 25.87 5.89
C GLN A 321 10.10 26.73 6.11
N ARG A 322 10.12 27.50 7.21
CA ARG A 322 11.30 28.29 7.60
C ARG A 322 12.48 27.37 7.90
N ASP A 323 13.67 27.82 7.51
CA ASP A 323 14.96 27.17 7.76
C ASP A 323 15.06 25.72 7.25
N LEU A 324 14.20 25.33 6.31
CA LEU A 324 14.15 23.96 5.80
C LEU A 324 15.49 23.55 5.18
N ALA A 325 16.06 24.35 4.27
CA ALA A 325 17.34 24.03 3.64
C ALA A 325 18.44 23.78 4.68
N ALA A 326 18.61 24.70 5.63
CA ALA A 326 19.58 24.55 6.71
C ALA A 326 19.28 23.35 7.64
N ALA A 327 18.00 22.95 7.76
CA ALA A 327 17.63 21.74 8.50
C ALA A 327 18.06 20.47 7.77
N LEU A 328 17.87 20.42 6.44
CA LEU A 328 18.27 19.27 5.61
C LEU A 328 19.79 19.09 5.60
N GLU A 329 20.56 20.17 5.46
CA GLU A 329 22.04 20.13 5.55
C GLU A 329 22.56 19.62 6.90
N ARG A 330 21.73 19.67 7.95
CA ARG A 330 22.04 19.12 9.28
C ARG A 330 21.46 17.73 9.50
N GLY A 331 21.00 17.06 8.46
CA GLY A 331 20.39 15.72 8.53
C GLY A 331 19.06 15.68 9.29
N ARG A 332 18.37 16.82 9.47
CA ARG A 332 17.07 16.80 10.17
C ARG A 332 15.99 16.28 9.23
N THR A 333 15.45 15.11 9.57
CA THR A 333 14.36 14.46 8.83
C THR A 333 13.18 15.42 8.59
N PRO A 334 12.73 15.61 7.33
CA PRO A 334 11.53 16.36 6.99
C PRO A 334 10.32 15.98 7.84
N GLY A 335 9.54 16.95 8.30
CA GLY A 335 8.33 16.71 9.10
C GLY A 335 8.58 16.38 10.58
N SER A 336 9.85 16.29 11.03
CA SER A 336 10.20 16.05 12.45
C SER A 336 9.77 17.17 13.40
N GLY A 337 9.71 18.42 12.93
CA GLY A 337 9.29 19.58 13.73
C GLY A 337 7.79 19.89 13.66
N ARG A 338 7.43 21.07 14.17
CA ARG A 338 6.13 21.72 13.92
C ARG A 338 6.28 22.70 12.75
N GLY A 339 5.18 23.00 12.05
CA GLY A 339 5.16 24.04 11.02
C GLY A 339 4.33 23.64 9.80
N PRO A 340 4.34 24.48 8.74
CA PRO A 340 3.57 24.26 7.53
C PRO A 340 3.80 22.89 6.89
N LEU A 341 5.05 22.40 6.84
CA LEU A 341 5.36 21.09 6.25
C LEU A 341 4.73 19.94 7.04
N ALA A 342 4.85 19.96 8.37
CA ALA A 342 4.27 18.92 9.23
C ALA A 342 2.73 18.95 9.19
N ALA A 343 2.12 20.14 9.14
CA ALA A 343 0.67 20.27 9.01
C ALA A 343 0.15 19.79 7.65
N ALA A 344 0.86 20.13 6.56
CA ALA A 344 0.54 19.65 5.22
C ALA A 344 0.67 18.13 5.13
N ALA A 345 1.75 17.57 5.65
CA ALA A 345 1.98 16.13 5.68
C ALA A 345 0.89 15.37 6.45
N HIS A 346 0.47 15.90 7.60
CA HIS A 346 -0.64 15.32 8.36
C HIS A 346 -1.95 15.35 7.55
N THR A 347 -2.26 16.47 6.90
CA THR A 347 -3.47 16.61 6.08
C THR A 347 -3.47 15.63 4.89
N VAL A 348 -2.34 15.47 4.22
CA VAL A 348 -2.18 14.47 3.13
C VAL A 348 -2.36 13.04 3.67
N HIS A 349 -1.80 12.74 4.84
CA HIS A 349 -1.96 11.42 5.46
C HIS A 349 -3.43 11.12 5.82
N GLU A 350 -4.15 12.08 6.40
CA GLU A 350 -5.59 11.93 6.68
C GLU A 350 -6.39 11.78 5.38
N ARG A 351 -6.03 12.54 4.33
CA ARG A 351 -6.68 12.45 3.02
C ARG A 351 -6.52 11.06 2.41
N LEU A 352 -5.34 10.45 2.51
CA LEU A 352 -5.06 9.10 2.02
C LEU A 352 -6.04 8.05 2.60
N HIS A 353 -6.44 8.17 3.86
CA HIS A 353 -7.37 7.23 4.50
C HIS A 353 -8.85 7.44 4.10
N THR A 354 -9.16 8.60 3.51
CA THR A 354 -10.50 8.93 3.01
C THR A 354 -10.61 8.86 1.49
N ALA A 355 -9.48 8.75 0.79
CA ALA A 355 -9.44 8.48 -0.64
C ALA A 355 -10.10 7.11 -0.92
N GLY A 356 -11.08 7.09 -1.82
CA GLY A 356 -11.86 5.88 -2.15
C GLY A 356 -13.15 5.66 -1.34
N ALA A 357 -13.48 6.49 -0.34
CA ALA A 357 -14.85 6.52 0.17
C ALA A 357 -15.75 7.25 -0.85
N PRO A 358 -16.89 6.68 -1.29
CA PRO A 358 -17.83 7.43 -2.11
C PRO A 358 -18.20 8.70 -1.35
N ALA A 359 -18.13 9.86 -2.03
CA ALA A 359 -18.56 11.12 -1.46
C ALA A 359 -19.97 10.92 -0.89
N ARG A 360 -20.13 11.06 0.43
CA ARG A 360 -21.47 11.15 1.02
C ARG A 360 -22.12 12.35 0.36
N ALA A 361 -23.16 12.09 -0.44
CA ALA A 361 -24.02 13.13 -0.96
C ALA A 361 -24.48 13.95 0.25
N ALA A 362 -24.08 15.22 0.29
CA ALA A 362 -24.63 16.18 1.24
C ALA A 362 -26.14 16.23 0.97
N SER A 363 -26.91 15.93 2.02
CA SER A 363 -28.36 16.16 2.05
C SER A 363 -28.62 17.62 2.37
#